data_AF-A0A1J3IPG2-F1
#
_entry.id   AF-A0A1J3IPG2-F1
#
_cell.length_a   1.000
_cell.length_b   1.000
_cell.length_c   1.000
_cell.angle_alpha   90.00
_cell.angle_beta   90.00
_cell.angle_gamma   90.00
#
_symmetry.space_group_name_H-M   'P 1'
#
loop_
_entity.id
_entity.type
_entity.pdbx_description
1 polymer ?
#
loop_
_entity_poly.entity_id
_entity_poly.type
_entity_poly.pdbx_seq_one_letter_code
_entity_poly.pdbx_strand_id
1 'polypeptide(L)'
;GSSLIGIMEKFPVGVLGALLLFAGIELAMAARDMNTKGDAFVMLVCTAVSLGSNAAIGFVAGIVLYVVLWMRNYGRVKPSASGLPLRTDAARCPDGHP
;
A
#
# COMPACT_ATOMS: atom_id res chain seq x y z
N GLY A 1 -3.50 -10.22 -25.08
CA GLY A 1 -3.58 -8.86 -24.52
C GLY A 1 -3.14 -7.82 -25.54
N SER A 2 -3.94 -7.61 -26.59
CA SER A 2 -3.66 -6.64 -27.66
C SER A 2 -4.58 -5.43 -27.62
N SER A 3 -5.67 -5.45 -26.84
CA SER A 3 -6.67 -4.38 -26.83
C SER A 3 -6.13 -3.07 -26.27
N LEU A 4 -5.31 -3.10 -25.22
CA LEU A 4 -4.67 -1.90 -24.69
C LEU A 4 -3.61 -1.40 -25.68
N ILE A 5 -2.77 -2.28 -26.22
CA ILE A 5 -1.74 -1.91 -27.20
C ILE A 5 -2.36 -1.19 -28.42
N GLY A 6 -3.48 -1.71 -28.95
CA GLY A 6 -4.16 -1.11 -30.10
C GLY A 6 -4.90 0.21 -29.79
N ILE A 7 -5.25 0.45 -28.53
CA ILE A 7 -5.75 1.76 -28.07
C ILE A 7 -4.58 2.75 -27.92
N MET A 8 -3.45 2.30 -27.36
CA MET A 8 -2.27 3.14 -27.14
C MET A 8 -1.63 3.58 -28.47
N GLU A 9 -1.72 2.78 -29.53
CA GLU A 9 -1.31 3.16 -30.89
C GLU A 9 -2.19 4.24 -31.54
N LYS A 10 -3.44 4.41 -31.07
CA LYS A 10 -4.37 5.45 -31.54
C LYS A 10 -4.20 6.79 -30.82
N PHE A 11 -3.60 6.80 -29.63
CA PHE A 11 -3.38 8.01 -28.84
C PHE A 11 -1.93 8.50 -28.95
N PRO A 12 -1.69 9.82 -28.95
CA PRO A 12 -0.33 10.36 -29.02
C PRO A 12 0.50 9.92 -27.80
N VAL A 13 1.78 9.59 -28.04
CA VAL A 13 2.73 9.09 -27.02
C VAL A 13 2.86 10.00 -25.80
N GLY A 14 2.62 11.30 -25.95
CA GLY A 14 2.61 12.26 -24.84
C GLY A 14 1.48 12.02 -23.83
N VAL A 15 0.29 11.62 -24.29
CA VAL A 15 -0.85 11.31 -23.41
C VAL A 15 -0.60 10.00 -22.67
N LEU A 16 0.04 9.03 -23.31
CA LEU A 16 0.45 7.78 -22.66
C LEU A 16 1.41 8.02 -21.51
N GLY A 17 2.40 8.89 -21.72
CA GLY A 17 3.33 9.32 -20.68
C GLY A 17 2.64 10.04 -19.52
N ALA A 18 1.69 10.94 -19.82
CA ALA A 18 0.93 11.64 -18.79
C ALA A 18 0.06 10.69 -17.94
N LEU A 19 -0.59 9.70 -18.56
CA LEU A 19 -1.36 8.67 -17.85
C LEU A 19 -0.47 7.77 -17.00
N LEU A 20 0.72 7.42 -17.48
CA LEU A 20 1.69 6.62 -16.74
C LEU A 20 2.26 7.40 -15.54
N LEU A 21 2.53 8.69 -15.71
CA LEU A 21 2.96 9.58 -14.63
C LEU A 21 1.86 9.69 -13.56
N PHE A 22 0.60 9.87 -13.97
CA PHE A 22 -0.55 9.90 -13.05
C PHE A 22 -0.71 8.57 -12.29
N ALA A 23 -0.67 7.44 -12.99
CA ALA A 23 -0.71 6.11 -12.36
C ALA A 23 0.45 5.90 -11.39
N GLY A 24 1.65 6.38 -11.73
CA GLY A 24 2.83 6.33 -10.87
C GLY A 24 2.68 7.20 -9.62
N ILE A 25 2.12 8.40 -9.74
CA ILE A 25 1.85 9.28 -8.60
C ILE A 25 0.82 8.64 -7.66
N GLU A 26 -0.26 8.05 -8.19
CA GLU A 26 -1.21 7.34 -7.33
C GLU A 26 -0.59 6.14 -6.63
N LEU A 27 0.19 5.33 -7.35
CA LEU A 27 0.93 4.23 -6.74
C LEU A 27 1.91 4.74 -5.66
N ALA A 28 2.55 5.89 -5.87
CA ALA A 28 3.44 6.51 -4.91
C ALA A 28 2.71 7.11 -3.70
N MET A 29 1.51 7.68 -3.89
CA MET A 29 0.66 8.14 -2.79
C MET A 29 0.17 6.95 -1.97
N ALA A 30 -0.29 5.88 -2.61
CA ALA A 30 -0.67 4.63 -1.93
C ALA A 30 0.52 4.00 -1.18
N ALA A 31 1.73 4.01 -1.77
CA ALA A 31 2.93 3.54 -1.08
C ALA A 31 3.31 4.43 0.11
N ARG A 32 3.05 5.74 0.04
CA ARG A 32 3.27 6.69 1.15
C ARG A 32 2.20 6.60 2.24
N ASP A 33 0.98 6.23 1.90
CA ASP A 33 -0.14 6.10 2.85
C ASP A 33 -0.13 4.77 3.63
N MET A 34 0.91 3.96 3.45
CA MET A 34 1.06 2.74 4.23
C MET A 34 1.44 3.07 5.68
N ASN A 35 0.59 2.61 6.61
CA ASN A 35 0.65 2.93 8.04
C ASN A 35 1.90 2.37 8.76
N THR A 36 2.66 1.45 8.12
CA THR A 36 3.89 0.89 8.72
C THR A 36 5.07 0.90 7.75
N LYS A 37 6.28 1.03 8.31
CA LYS A 37 7.54 0.93 7.55
C LYS A 37 7.73 -0.43 6.87
N GLY A 38 7.13 -1.49 7.44
CA GLY A 38 7.20 -2.84 6.88
C GLY A 38 6.37 -2.97 5.61
N ASP A 39 5.12 -2.47 5.65
CA ASP A 39 4.20 -2.56 4.51
C ASP A 39 4.70 -1.72 3.32
N ALA A 40 5.20 -0.51 3.59
CA ALA A 40 5.82 0.33 2.56
C ALA A 40 7.04 -0.33 1.91
N PHE A 41 7.87 -1.04 2.69
CA PHE A 41 9.02 -1.77 2.16
C PHE A 41 8.61 -2.92 1.24
N VAL A 42 7.57 -3.69 1.62
CA VAL A 42 7.02 -4.76 0.78
C VAL A 42 6.52 -4.22 -0.56
N MET A 43 5.78 -3.10 -0.55
CA MET A 43 5.30 -2.45 -1.77
C MET A 43 6.42 -1.97 -2.67
N LEU A 44 7.47 -1.34 -2.10
CA LEU A 44 8.64 -0.89 -2.87
C LEU A 44 9.38 -2.07 -3.51
N VAL A 45 9.59 -3.17 -2.77
CA VAL A 45 10.26 -4.37 -3.31
C VAL A 45 9.43 -5.03 -4.39
N CYS A 46 8.11 -5.19 -4.18
CA CYS A 46 7.19 -5.71 -5.19
C CYS A 46 7.27 -4.90 -6.49
N THR A 47 7.24 -3.56 -6.38
CA THR A 47 7.34 -2.64 -7.52
C THR A 47 8.68 -2.75 -8.22
N ALA A 48 9.79 -2.72 -7.48
CA ALA A 48 11.15 -2.79 -8.03
C ALA A 48 11.41 -4.12 -8.77
N VAL A 49 10.98 -5.24 -8.17
CA VAL A 49 11.11 -6.57 -8.80
C VAL A 49 10.20 -6.66 -10.03
N SER A 50 8.98 -6.14 -9.97
CA SER A 50 8.05 -6.13 -11.10
C SER A 50 8.60 -5.36 -12.31
N LEU A 51 9.27 -4.22 -12.08
CA LEU A 51 9.90 -3.42 -13.13
C LEU A 51 11.10 -4.11 -13.79
N GLY A 52 11.91 -4.83 -13.00
CA GLY A 52 13.09 -5.53 -13.50
C GLY A 52 12.83 -6.94 -14.03
N SER A 53 11.61 -7.47 -13.86
CA SER A 53 11.29 -8.85 -14.23
C SER A 53 9.86 -8.99 -14.75
N ASN A 54 8.94 -9.45 -13.90
CA ASN A 54 7.54 -9.66 -14.22
C ASN A 54 6.68 -9.33 -12.99
N ALA A 55 5.49 -8.80 -13.23
CA ALA A 55 4.53 -8.48 -12.17
C ALA A 55 4.20 -9.69 -11.29
N ALA A 56 4.13 -10.89 -11.87
CA ALA A 56 3.90 -12.11 -11.10
C ALA A 56 5.05 -12.44 -10.14
N ILE A 57 6.31 -12.28 -10.58
CA ILE A 57 7.49 -12.53 -9.74
C ILE A 57 7.58 -11.48 -8.63
N GLY A 58 7.32 -10.21 -8.97
CA GLY A 58 7.29 -9.13 -7.98
C GLY A 58 6.20 -9.32 -6.92
N PHE A 59 5.02 -9.78 -7.31
CA PHE A 59 3.93 -10.09 -6.38
C PHE A 59 4.30 -11.23 -5.42
N VAL A 60 4.84 -12.33 -5.93
CA VAL A 60 5.29 -13.47 -5.10
C VAL A 60 6.42 -13.04 -4.16
N ALA A 61 7.41 -12.30 -4.64
CA ALA A 61 8.49 -11.76 -3.81
C ALA A 61 7.97 -10.85 -2.69
N GLY A 62 6.98 -10.01 -3.00
CA GLY A 62 6.29 -9.17 -2.01
C GLY A 62 5.58 -9.99 -0.93
N ILE A 63 4.85 -11.03 -1.30
CA ILE A 63 4.18 -11.94 -0.34
C ILE A 63 5.20 -12.59 0.59
N VAL A 64 6.28 -13.15 0.04
CA VAL A 64 7.34 -13.79 0.85
C VAL A 64 7.91 -12.79 1.85
N LEU A 65 8.21 -11.57 1.40
CA LEU A 65 8.78 -10.54 2.25
C LEU A 65 7.80 -10.08 3.36
N TYR A 66 6.51 -9.94 3.04
CA TYR A 66 5.48 -9.63 4.01
C TYR A 66 5.41 -10.68 5.12
N VAL A 67 5.39 -11.97 4.76
CA VAL A 67 5.33 -13.08 5.73
C VAL A 67 6.58 -13.07 6.62
N VAL A 68 7.76 -12.86 6.05
CA VAL A 68 9.03 -12.77 6.82
C VAL A 68 9.00 -11.60 7.81
N LEU A 69 8.54 -10.42 7.38
CA LEU A 69 8.42 -9.25 8.25
C LEU A 69 7.39 -9.45 9.36
N TRP A 70 6.25 -10.06 9.03
CA TRP A 70 5.19 -10.39 9.98
C TRP A 70 5.68 -11.36 11.06
N MET A 71 6.36 -12.44 10.68
CA MET A 71 6.98 -13.38 11.62
C MET A 71 7.97 -12.69 12.55
N ARG A 72 8.81 -11.79 12.01
CA ARG A 72 9.77 -11.01 12.82
C ARG A 72 9.08 -10.06 13.81
N ASN A 73 7.94 -9.49 13.41
CA ASN A 73 7.20 -8.54 14.24
C ASN A 73 6.39 -9.23 15.35
N TYR A 74 5.97 -10.49 15.14
CA TYR A 74 5.24 -11.29 16.13
C TYR A 74 6.05 -11.57 17.41
N GLY A 75 7.37 -11.71 17.32
CA GLY A 75 8.24 -11.93 18.48
C GLY A 75 8.39 -10.72 19.43
N ARG A 76 7.83 -9.56 19.08
CA ARG A 76 7.86 -8.34 19.91
C ARG A 76 6.54 -8.04 20.60
N VAL A 77 5.54 -8.93 20.49
CA VAL A 77 4.33 -8.85 21.30
C VAL A 77 4.75 -9.02 22.75
N LYS A 78 4.96 -7.91 23.46
CA LYS A 78 4.99 -7.94 24.92
C LYS A 78 3.56 -8.32 25.34
N PRO A 79 3.34 -9.43 26.07
CA PRO A 79 2.11 -9.57 26.81
C PRO A 79 2.10 -8.40 27.79
N SER A 80 1.31 -7.38 27.49
CA SER A 80 1.04 -6.29 28.42
C SER A 80 0.15 -6.87 29.52
N ALA A 81 0.79 -7.62 30.42
CA ALA A 81 0.25 -7.99 31.70
C ALA A 81 0.20 -6.70 32.53
N SER A 82 -0.88 -5.94 32.39
CA SER A 82 -1.28 -4.90 33.33
C SER A 82 -2.76 -4.64 33.10
N GLY A 83 -3.59 -5.33 33.88
CA GLY A 83 -4.99 -4.97 33.96
C GLY A 83 -5.12 -3.52 34.40
N LEU A 84 -5.96 -2.76 33.71
CA LEU A 84 -6.94 -1.94 34.40
C LEU A 84 -8.14 -1.67 33.47
N PRO A 85 -9.36 -1.97 33.93
CA PRO A 85 -10.59 -1.43 33.36
C PRO A 85 -10.81 -0.03 33.96
N LEU A 86 -11.09 1.00 33.14
CA LEU A 86 -12.02 2.10 33.43
C LEU A 86 -11.88 3.24 32.41
N ARG A 87 -12.99 3.52 31.73
CA ARG A 87 -13.70 4.80 31.81
C ARG A 87 -13.01 6.08 31.31
N THR A 88 -13.36 6.42 30.07
CA THR A 88 -13.62 7.81 29.64
C THR A 88 -14.79 7.69 28.66
N ASP A 89 -16.01 7.44 29.14
CA ASP A 89 -17.01 8.46 29.48
C ASP A 89 -16.94 9.73 28.61
N ALA A 90 -18.06 9.98 27.94
CA ALA A 90 -18.71 11.29 27.82
C ALA A 90 -17.87 12.47 27.31
N ALA A 91 -18.11 12.87 26.06
CA ALA A 91 -18.62 14.21 25.71
C ALA A 91 -18.29 14.56 24.25
N ARG A 92 -19.19 14.22 23.33
CA ARG A 92 -19.50 15.12 22.20
C ARG A 92 -20.95 14.93 21.81
N CYS A 93 -21.82 15.60 22.57
CA CYS A 93 -23.15 15.96 22.10
C CYS A 93 -22.93 16.98 20.95
N PRO A 94 -23.50 16.81 19.75
CA PRO A 94 -23.72 17.94 18.87
C PRO A 94 -24.97 18.66 19.37
N ASP A 95 -24.75 19.75 20.11
CA ASP A 95 -25.75 20.80 20.30
C ASP A 95 -26.17 21.34 18.93
N GLY A 96 -27.48 21.58 18.80
CA GLY A 96 -28.18 21.72 17.53
C GLY A 96 -27.81 22.93 16.68
N HIS A 97 -28.37 22.95 15.47
CA HIS A 97 -29.53 23.78 15.16
C HIS A 97 -30.10 23.43 13.78
N PRO A 98 -31.44 23.33 13.62
CA PRO A 98 -32.11 23.45 12.32
C PRO A 98 -32.23 24.91 11.85
#